data_AF-A0A929DV94-F1
#
_entry.id   AF-A0A929DV94-F1
#
_cell.length_a   1.000
_cell.length_b   1.000
_cell.length_c   1.000
_cell.angle_alpha   90.00
_cell.angle_beta   90.00
_cell.angle_gamma   90.00
#
_symmetry.space_group_name_H-M   'P 1'
#
loop_
_entity.id
_entity.type
_entity.pdbx_description
1 polymer ?
#
loop_
_entity_poly.entity_id
_entity_poly.type
_entity_poly.pdbx_seq_one_letter_code
_entity_poly.pdbx_strand_id
1 'polypeptide(L)'
;MKKASRHLLLITVSIFFFAIQASAQQTLAEKLGYVADAKLLIVHADDIGLAQSVNDASNNAFASGGITSGSIMVPCPWFVDFAEHYKSHPDLDVGIHITLTS
;
A
#
# COMPACT_ATOMS: atom_id res chain seq x y z
N MET A 1 48.49 13.09 21.85
CA MET A 1 47.26 13.94 21.85
C MET A 1 46.75 14.28 20.43
N LYS A 2 47.59 14.71 19.47
CA LYS A 2 47.13 15.10 18.11
C LYS A 2 46.50 13.97 17.26
N LYS A 3 46.93 12.72 17.43
CA LYS A 3 46.43 11.56 16.64
C LYS A 3 45.00 11.14 17.04
N ALA A 4 44.71 11.09 18.35
CA ALA A 4 43.38 10.81 18.87
C ALA A 4 42.34 11.87 18.45
N SER A 5 42.74 13.15 18.40
CA SER A 5 41.90 14.24 17.90
C SER A 5 41.58 14.12 16.40
N ARG A 6 42.50 13.63 15.56
CA ARG A 6 42.24 13.35 14.14
C ARG A 6 41.25 12.19 13.93
N HIS A 7 41.33 11.13 14.73
CA HIS A 7 40.38 10.02 14.64
C HIS A 7 38.98 10.43 15.11
N LEU A 8 38.89 11.23 16.19
CA LEU A 8 37.61 11.77 16.65
C LEU A 8 36.97 12.67 15.59
N LEU A 9 37.74 13.58 14.99
CA LEU A 9 37.28 14.45 13.90
C LEU A 9 36.75 13.64 12.70
N LEU A 10 37.48 12.59 12.28
CA LEU A 10 37.06 11.73 11.18
C LEU A 10 35.75 11.00 11.49
N ILE A 11 35.58 10.49 12.71
CA ILE A 11 34.34 9.84 13.14
C ILE A 11 33.18 10.83 13.11
N THR A 12 33.36 12.05 13.63
CA THR A 12 32.31 13.08 13.63
C THR A 12 31.90 13.48 12.20
N VAL A 13 32.87 13.66 11.29
CA VAL A 13 32.59 13.97 9.88
C VAL A 13 31.82 12.84 9.21
N SER A 14 32.21 11.58 9.44
CA SER A 14 31.51 10.42 8.88
C SER A 14 30.07 10.31 9.41
N ILE A 15 29.84 10.56 10.70
CA ILE A 15 28.49 10.56 11.29
C ILE A 15 27.64 11.67 10.66
N PHE A 16 28.21 12.87 10.49
CA PHE A 16 27.50 14.00 9.87
C PHE A 16 27.15 13.71 8.41
N PHE A 17 28.06 13.12 7.64
CA PHE A 17 27.83 12.74 6.25
C PHE A 17 26.75 11.65 6.12
N PHE A 18 26.75 10.68 7.04
CA PHE A 18 25.72 9.65 7.11
C PHE A 18 24.33 10.23 7.43
N ALA A 19 24.25 11.19 8.35
CA ALA A 19 23.00 11.87 8.68
C ALA A 19 22.43 12.69 7.50
N ILE A 20 23.30 13.33 6.69
CA ILE A 20 22.89 14.02 5.46
C ILE A 20 22.33 13.01 4.43
N GLN A 21 22.99 11.87 4.24
CA GLN A 21 22.50 10.85 3.30
C GLN A 21 21.16 10.26 3.74
N ALA A 22 20.97 9.99 5.03
CA ALA A 22 19.72 9.46 5.56
C ALA A 22 18.54 10.46 5.39
N SER A 23 18.81 11.76 5.53
CA SER A 23 17.79 12.82 5.34
C SER A 23 17.53 13.17 3.88
N ALA A 24 18.42 12.81 2.95
CA ALA A 24 18.26 13.01 1.51
C ALA A 24 17.40 11.93 0.82
N GLN A 25 16.98 10.90 1.56
CA GLN A 25 16.19 9.81 0.98
C GLN A 25 14.74 10.25 0.77
N GLN A 26 14.25 10.11 -0.46
CA GLN A 26 12.86 10.39 -0.82
C GLN A 26 11.88 9.55 0.03
N THR A 27 10.84 10.20 0.50
CA THR A 27 9.67 9.58 1.14
C THR A 27 8.91 8.70 0.13
N LEU A 28 8.06 7.79 0.63
CA LEU A 28 7.19 7.01 -0.24
C LEU A 28 6.28 7.90 -1.09
N ALA A 29 5.74 8.97 -0.49
CA ALA A 29 4.90 9.93 -1.20
C ALA A 29 5.64 10.57 -2.38
N GLU A 30 6.89 11.01 -2.17
CA GLU A 30 7.73 11.57 -3.25
C GLU A 30 8.07 10.55 -4.33
N LYS A 31 8.38 9.31 -3.94
CA LYS A 31 8.62 8.22 -4.89
C LYS A 31 7.38 7.92 -5.76
N LEU A 32 6.19 8.15 -5.22
CA LEU A 32 4.91 8.01 -5.91
C LEU A 32 4.49 9.28 -6.69
N GLY A 33 5.30 10.35 -6.68
CA GLY A 33 5.03 11.60 -7.41
C GLY A 33 4.22 12.65 -6.63
N TYR A 34 4.03 12.46 -5.32
CA TYR A 34 3.36 13.42 -4.43
C TYR A 34 4.36 14.29 -3.66
N VAL A 35 3.86 15.34 -3.00
CA VAL A 35 4.67 16.15 -2.07
C VAL A 35 5.05 15.35 -0.82
N ALA A 36 6.18 15.70 -0.19
CA ALA A 36 6.79 14.93 0.90
C ALA A 36 5.88 14.72 2.13
N ASP A 37 4.98 15.66 2.41
CA ASP A 37 4.07 15.64 3.54
C ASP A 37 2.64 15.17 3.18
N ALA A 38 2.42 14.75 1.92
CA ALA A 38 1.13 14.27 1.45
C ALA A 38 0.63 13.10 2.31
N LYS A 39 -0.66 13.13 2.63
CA LYS A 39 -1.36 12.01 3.27
C LYS A 39 -2.05 11.21 2.17
N LEU A 40 -1.55 10.00 1.94
CA LEU A 40 -2.10 9.07 0.97
C LEU A 40 -2.96 8.04 1.70
N LEU A 41 -4.14 7.76 1.17
CA LEU A 41 -5.09 6.82 1.74
C LEU A 41 -5.54 5.84 0.67
N ILE A 42 -5.47 4.55 0.98
CA ILE A 42 -6.10 3.48 0.21
C ILE A 42 -7.27 3.01 1.06
N VAL A 43 -8.49 3.19 0.55
CA VAL A 43 -9.69 2.64 1.20
C VAL A 43 -9.96 1.30 0.53
N HIS A 44 -9.78 0.22 1.29
CA HIS A 44 -9.75 -1.14 0.78
C HIS A 44 -10.94 -1.95 1.31
N ALA A 45 -11.68 -2.60 0.42
CA ALA A 45 -12.69 -3.58 0.80
C ALA A 45 -12.11 -4.99 0.88
N ASP A 46 -12.28 -5.61 2.03
CA ASP A 46 -11.84 -6.99 2.28
C ASP A 46 -12.99 -7.99 2.04
N ASP A 47 -12.64 -9.27 1.99
CA ASP A 47 -13.58 -10.41 1.94
C ASP A 47 -14.51 -10.49 0.72
N ILE A 48 -14.14 -9.85 -0.40
CA ILE A 48 -14.92 -9.95 -1.63
C ILE A 48 -15.01 -11.43 -2.03
N GLY A 49 -16.18 -11.87 -2.49
CA GLY A 49 -16.46 -13.26 -2.83
C GLY A 49 -16.97 -14.12 -1.66
N LEU A 50 -16.94 -13.62 -0.41
CA LEU A 50 -17.45 -14.34 0.76
C LEU A 50 -18.95 -14.64 0.67
N ALA A 51 -19.76 -13.62 0.38
CA ALA A 51 -21.21 -13.69 0.28
C ALA A 51 -21.75 -12.72 -0.79
N GLN A 52 -22.93 -13.00 -1.34
CA GLN A 52 -23.58 -12.11 -2.32
C GLN A 52 -23.68 -10.67 -1.82
N SER A 53 -24.10 -10.49 -0.55
CA SER A 53 -24.23 -9.17 0.05
C SER A 53 -22.91 -8.42 0.16
N VAL A 54 -21.78 -9.14 0.29
CA VAL A 54 -20.44 -8.53 0.32
C VAL A 54 -20.04 -8.09 -1.08
N ASN A 55 -20.31 -8.88 -2.11
CA ASN A 55 -20.10 -8.48 -3.51
C ASN A 55 -20.94 -7.25 -3.85
N ASP A 56 -22.24 -7.26 -3.54
CA ASP A 56 -23.15 -6.14 -3.81
C ASP A 56 -22.70 -4.86 -3.11
N ALA A 57 -22.33 -4.96 -1.82
CA ALA A 57 -21.81 -3.82 -1.08
C ALA A 57 -20.50 -3.29 -1.67
N SER A 58 -19.59 -4.18 -2.07
CA SER A 58 -18.29 -3.82 -2.65
C SER A 58 -18.46 -3.16 -4.02
N ASN A 59 -19.31 -3.71 -4.90
CA ASN A 59 -19.62 -3.13 -6.21
C ASN A 59 -20.21 -1.72 -6.06
N ASN A 60 -21.15 -1.53 -5.13
CA ASN A 60 -21.73 -0.22 -4.84
C ASN A 60 -20.70 0.76 -4.26
N ALA A 61 -19.80 0.27 -3.40
CA ALA A 61 -18.74 1.08 -2.81
C ALA A 61 -17.71 1.53 -3.86
N PHE A 62 -17.33 0.66 -4.80
CA PHE A 62 -16.50 1.03 -5.94
C PHE A 62 -17.21 2.04 -6.84
N ALA A 63 -18.46 1.76 -7.23
CA ALA A 63 -19.23 2.63 -8.13
C ALA A 63 -19.46 4.05 -7.55
N SER A 64 -19.58 4.17 -6.22
CA SER A 64 -19.70 5.47 -5.54
C SER A 64 -18.36 6.15 -5.24
N GLY A 65 -17.23 5.49 -5.48
CA GLY A 65 -15.90 5.97 -5.10
C GLY A 65 -15.65 5.95 -3.58
N GLY A 66 -16.48 5.24 -2.81
CA GLY A 66 -16.31 5.07 -1.37
C GLY A 66 -15.12 4.17 -1.01
N ILE A 67 -14.70 3.29 -1.93
CA ILE A 67 -13.46 2.52 -1.88
C ILE A 67 -12.68 2.72 -3.18
N THR A 68 -11.36 2.53 -3.10
CA THR A 68 -10.47 2.65 -4.25
C THR A 68 -9.71 1.36 -4.55
N SER A 69 -9.84 0.35 -3.69
CA SER A 69 -9.13 -0.93 -3.78
C SER A 69 -9.95 -2.03 -3.10
N GLY A 70 -9.69 -3.29 -3.43
CA GLY A 70 -10.29 -4.43 -2.74
C GLY A 70 -9.52 -5.73 -2.94
N SER A 71 -9.92 -6.80 -2.26
CA SER A 71 -9.32 -8.12 -2.48
C SER A 71 -10.35 -9.24 -2.40
N ILE A 72 -10.24 -10.20 -3.33
CA ILE A 72 -11.19 -11.30 -3.50
C ILE A 72 -10.65 -12.62 -2.92
N MET A 73 -11.51 -13.33 -2.18
CA MET A 73 -11.26 -14.65 -1.62
C MET A 73 -11.62 -15.74 -2.66
N VAL A 74 -10.61 -16.34 -3.27
CA VAL A 74 -10.79 -17.36 -4.33
C VAL A 74 -11.63 -18.57 -3.89
N PRO A 75 -11.47 -19.14 -2.68
CA PRO A 75 -12.22 -20.34 -2.29
C PRO A 75 -13.70 -20.09 -1.96
N CYS A 76 -14.14 -18.84 -1.85
CA CYS A 76 -15.46 -18.52 -1.33
C CYS A 76 -16.57 -18.69 -2.38
N PRO A 77 -17.82 -19.03 -1.96
CA PRO A 77 -18.88 -19.43 -2.88
C PRO A 77 -19.28 -18.36 -3.91
N TRP A 78 -19.06 -17.08 -3.60
CA TRP A 78 -19.43 -15.95 -4.45
C TRP A 78 -18.24 -15.36 -5.23
N PHE A 79 -17.12 -16.10 -5.30
CA PHE A 79 -15.97 -15.72 -6.12
C PHE A 79 -16.34 -15.54 -7.59
N VAL A 80 -17.05 -16.50 -8.19
CA VAL A 80 -17.36 -16.50 -9.63
C VAL A 80 -18.21 -15.28 -10.01
N ASP A 81 -19.20 -14.95 -9.18
CA ASP A 81 -20.07 -13.79 -9.36
C ASP A 81 -19.26 -12.47 -9.44
N PHE A 82 -18.39 -12.20 -8.46
CA PHE A 82 -17.56 -11.01 -8.51
C PHE A 82 -16.53 -11.07 -9.65
N ALA A 83 -15.95 -12.23 -9.94
CA ALA A 83 -14.99 -12.39 -11.02
C ALA A 83 -15.61 -12.08 -12.40
N GLU A 84 -16.89 -12.40 -12.61
CA GLU A 84 -17.64 -12.01 -13.80
C GLU A 84 -17.88 -10.50 -13.85
N HIS A 85 -18.27 -9.89 -12.73
CA HIS A 85 -18.40 -8.44 -12.62
C HIS A 85 -17.08 -7.72 -12.95
N TYR A 86 -15.97 -8.17 -12.37
CA TYR A 86 -14.64 -7.60 -12.58
C TYR A 86 -14.18 -7.64 -14.04
N LYS A 87 -14.51 -8.69 -14.80
CA LYS A 87 -14.19 -8.76 -16.24
C LYS A 87 -14.78 -7.61 -17.05
N SER A 88 -15.91 -7.08 -16.61
CA SER A 88 -16.56 -5.90 -17.23
C SER A 88 -16.09 -4.56 -16.67
N HIS A 89 -15.29 -4.56 -15.60
CA HIS A 89 -14.73 -3.38 -14.94
C HIS A 89 -13.22 -3.54 -14.69
N PRO A 90 -12.40 -3.64 -15.76
CA PRO A 90 -10.96 -3.93 -15.65
C PRO A 90 -10.14 -2.80 -15.00
N ASP A 91 -10.74 -1.65 -14.73
CA ASP A 91 -10.17 -0.50 -14.04
C ASP A 91 -10.21 -0.59 -12.52
N LEU A 92 -10.97 -1.54 -11.95
CA LEU A 92 -10.99 -1.78 -10.51
C LEU A 92 -9.62 -2.30 -10.03
N ASP A 93 -9.10 -1.73 -8.94
CA ASP A 93 -7.92 -2.26 -8.25
C ASP A 93 -8.34 -3.39 -7.30
N VAL A 94 -8.32 -4.64 -7.78
CA VAL A 94 -8.69 -5.82 -6.98
C VAL A 94 -7.55 -6.84 -6.95
N GLY A 95 -7.06 -7.12 -5.75
CA GLY A 95 -6.06 -8.15 -5.47
C GLY A 95 -6.66 -9.48 -5.03
N ILE A 96 -5.81 -10.42 -4.63
CA ILE A 96 -6.22 -11.72 -4.07
C ILE A 96 -6.10 -11.70 -2.54
N HIS A 97 -7.20 -11.97 -1.85
CA HIS A 97 -7.21 -12.20 -0.42
C HIS A 97 -6.80 -13.65 -0.13
N ILE A 98 -5.58 -13.85 0.35
CA ILE A 98 -5.05 -15.20 0.62
C ILE A 98 -5.68 -15.73 1.91
N THR A 99 -6.50 -16.78 1.79
CA THR A 99 -7.19 -17.41 2.91
C THR A 99 -6.46 -18.68 3.37
N LEU A 100 -6.07 -18.74 4.64
CA LEU A 100 -5.52 -19.94 5.29
C LEU A 100 -6.36 -20.40 6.50
N THR A 101 -7.48 -19.72 6.75
CA THR A 101 -8.42 -19.93 7.85
C THR A 101 -9.86 -19.76 7.34
N SER A 102 -10.84 -20.16 8.17
CA SER A 102 -12.28 -20.08 7.86
C SER A 102 -13.07 -19.40 8.97
#